data_AF-A0A810QAR7-F1
#
_entry.id   AF-A0A810QAR7-F1
#
_cell.length_a   1.000
_cell.length_b   1.000
_cell.length_c   1.000
_cell.angle_alpha   90.00
_cell.angle_beta   90.00
_cell.angle_gamma   90.00
#
_symmetry.space_group_name_H-M   'P 1'
#
loop_
_entity.id
_entity.type
_entity.pdbx_description
1 polymer ?
#
loop_
_entity_poly.entity_id
_entity_poly.type
_entity_poly.pdbx_seq_one_letter_code
_entity_poly.pdbx_strand_id
1 'polypeptide(L)'
;MNDRMRKGCCRLLALLLTLVLVIPAYGQETLDALAAAQGCTAETLLQSDKLTAGDSVSDWVAIAVSRAGTEGDTSAYRKALERYVTRMYREQGGLDRLRATEWQRTALTALALGADPTAFGRDKNGRSVNLLADGVYQFTAAKSLGTQGLNGWIFGLIALDSARFAVPEDAVYTRATILQALVAAQEPEGGFGLTVGNSDVDLTAMTLQALAPYQNSTVTYTGAAGESVTIREVVRRALAWLSDQQTAEGDFISWDAANLESTAQVIIALCSLGVDPATDARFVKNGISAVDGLMRYRLDDGTFRHILTDGSDVMATEQALLAQEAMERLSAARRSLYDFREEMPEDVKTQVTALNEALTDVAVATPEEVQALYTRYLAIPAAERSYAFAAGALLDRMQELSLEITPEDPAQAYELRVAAEVTTSGSGAVVWIAAGAAVVVVAAGMVIWSKRRKICTK
;
A
#
# COMPACT_ATOMS: atom_id res chain seq x y z
N MET A 1 -46.19 -7.98 -18.13
CA MET A 1 -45.13 -8.31 -17.14
C MET A 1 -45.79 -8.48 -15.78
N ASN A 2 -45.77 -9.71 -15.24
CA ASN A 2 -46.59 -10.11 -14.10
C ASN A 2 -46.07 -9.55 -12.77
N ASP A 3 -46.96 -9.04 -11.91
CA ASP A 3 -46.66 -8.38 -10.63
C ASP A 3 -45.90 -9.29 -9.62
N ARG A 4 -45.92 -10.61 -9.84
CA ARG A 4 -45.09 -11.59 -9.11
C ARG A 4 -43.59 -11.54 -9.46
N MET A 5 -43.22 -11.24 -10.71
CA MET A 5 -41.80 -11.11 -11.09
C MET A 5 -41.17 -9.83 -10.52
N ARG A 6 -41.97 -8.76 -10.39
CA ARG A 6 -41.51 -7.48 -9.82
C ARG A 6 -41.17 -7.61 -8.33
N LYS A 7 -41.97 -8.38 -7.57
CA LYS A 7 -41.72 -8.65 -6.14
C LYS A 7 -40.59 -9.66 -5.90
N GLY A 8 -40.31 -10.56 -6.87
CA GLY A 8 -39.17 -11.47 -6.84
C GLY A 8 -37.83 -10.76 -7.09
N CYS A 9 -37.76 -9.89 -8.10
CA CYS A 9 -36.56 -9.09 -8.38
C CYS A 9 -36.19 -8.13 -7.23
N CYS A 10 -37.17 -7.49 -6.58
CA CYS A 10 -36.89 -6.60 -5.44
C CYS A 10 -36.35 -7.31 -4.20
N ARG A 11 -36.70 -8.59 -3.98
CA ARG A 11 -36.14 -9.39 -2.87
C ARG A 11 -34.73 -9.92 -3.17
N LEU A 12 -34.44 -10.24 -4.44
CA LEU A 12 -33.09 -10.62 -4.86
C LEU A 12 -32.12 -9.43 -4.84
N LEU A 13 -32.58 -8.23 -5.24
CA LEU A 13 -31.78 -7.00 -5.16
C LEU A 13 -31.52 -6.58 -3.72
N ALA A 14 -32.47 -6.79 -2.80
CA ALA A 14 -32.28 -6.50 -1.38
C ALA A 14 -31.31 -7.48 -0.70
N LEU A 15 -31.27 -8.75 -1.14
CA LEU A 15 -30.31 -9.75 -0.62
C LEU A 15 -28.89 -9.57 -1.19
N LEU A 16 -28.76 -9.06 -2.42
CA LEU A 16 -27.46 -8.68 -3.00
C LEU A 16 -26.91 -7.38 -2.39
N LEU A 17 -27.77 -6.44 -1.99
CA LEU A 17 -27.32 -5.24 -1.26
C LEU A 17 -26.92 -5.51 0.20
N THR A 18 -27.40 -6.59 0.83
CA THR A 18 -27.01 -6.93 2.21
C THR A 18 -25.65 -7.60 2.31
N LEU A 19 -25.09 -8.15 1.22
CA LEU A 19 -23.77 -8.79 1.26
C LEU A 19 -22.60 -7.78 1.23
N VAL A 20 -22.85 -6.55 0.75
CA VAL A 20 -21.83 -5.50 0.61
C VAL A 20 -21.64 -4.68 1.90
N LEU A 21 -22.52 -4.85 2.91
CA LEU A 21 -22.52 -4.03 4.12
C LEU A 21 -21.79 -4.64 5.33
N VAL A 22 -21.27 -5.87 5.23
CA VAL A 22 -20.73 -6.58 6.41
C VAL A 22 -19.24 -6.24 6.65
N ILE A 23 -18.48 -5.91 5.60
CA ILE A 23 -17.04 -5.61 5.69
C ILE A 23 -16.75 -4.31 6.50
N PRO A 24 -17.43 -3.16 6.25
CA PRO A 24 -17.14 -1.94 7.01
C PRO A 24 -17.51 -2.04 8.50
N ALA A 25 -18.37 -2.99 8.89
CA ALA A 25 -18.70 -3.20 10.30
C ALA A 25 -17.55 -3.84 11.08
N TYR A 26 -16.75 -4.72 10.46
CA TYR A 26 -15.70 -5.44 11.19
C TYR A 26 -14.47 -4.58 11.48
N GLY A 27 -14.06 -3.68 10.58
CA GLY A 27 -12.89 -2.83 10.81
C GLY A 27 -13.04 -1.96 12.06
N GLN A 28 -14.16 -1.25 12.19
CA GLN A 28 -14.42 -0.42 13.36
C GLN A 28 -14.57 -1.26 14.64
N GLU A 29 -15.25 -2.40 14.58
CA GLU A 29 -15.36 -3.31 15.74
C GLU A 29 -13.98 -3.82 16.21
N THR A 30 -13.10 -4.19 15.27
CA THR A 30 -11.74 -4.64 15.59
C THR A 30 -10.91 -3.51 16.20
N LEU A 31 -11.04 -2.29 15.69
CA LEU A 31 -10.35 -1.12 16.25
C LEU A 31 -10.86 -0.79 17.67
N ASP A 32 -12.17 -0.82 17.88
CA ASP A 32 -12.77 -0.60 19.20
C ASP A 32 -12.29 -1.67 20.20
N ALA A 33 -12.24 -2.93 19.78
CA ALA A 33 -11.74 -4.04 20.58
C ALA A 33 -10.25 -3.89 20.90
N LEU A 34 -9.42 -3.56 19.90
CA LEU A 34 -7.99 -3.29 20.07
C LEU A 34 -7.75 -2.17 21.09
N ALA A 35 -8.48 -1.06 20.96
CA ALA A 35 -8.36 0.06 21.89
C ALA A 35 -8.83 -0.31 23.29
N ALA A 36 -9.96 -1.02 23.42
CA ALA A 36 -10.50 -1.47 24.70
C ALA A 36 -9.53 -2.43 25.42
N ALA A 37 -8.86 -3.32 24.69
CA ALA A 37 -7.83 -4.21 25.24
C ALA A 37 -6.63 -3.44 25.83
N GLN A 38 -6.37 -2.23 25.33
CA GLN A 38 -5.36 -1.31 25.88
C GLN A 38 -5.93 -0.35 26.95
N GLY A 39 -7.21 -0.49 27.32
CA GLY A 39 -7.90 0.40 28.26
C GLY A 39 -8.16 1.81 27.69
N CYS A 40 -8.30 1.92 26.37
CA CYS A 40 -8.54 3.15 25.62
C CYS A 40 -9.84 3.06 24.81
N THR A 41 -10.26 4.17 24.19
CA THR A 41 -11.18 4.14 23.04
C THR A 41 -10.39 4.29 21.75
N ALA A 42 -11.03 4.01 20.60
CA ALA A 42 -10.42 4.20 19.28
C ALA A 42 -9.85 5.62 19.11
N GLU A 43 -10.56 6.64 19.58
CA GLU A 43 -10.17 8.04 19.47
C GLU A 43 -8.98 8.42 20.37
N THR A 44 -8.82 7.74 21.52
CA THR A 44 -7.77 8.06 22.51
C THR A 44 -6.54 7.18 22.39
N LEU A 45 -6.59 6.08 21.63
CA LEU A 45 -5.52 5.09 21.57
C LEU A 45 -4.16 5.71 21.17
N LEU A 46 -4.13 6.54 20.13
CA LEU A 46 -2.91 7.24 19.68
C LEU A 46 -2.51 8.44 20.54
N GLN A 47 -3.32 8.80 21.53
CA GLN A 47 -3.01 9.83 22.54
C GLN A 47 -2.52 9.21 23.85
N SER A 48 -2.68 7.90 24.00
CA SER A 48 -2.34 7.17 25.21
C SER A 48 -0.83 6.96 25.37
N ASP A 49 -0.44 6.53 26.56
CA ASP A 49 0.92 6.07 26.87
C ASP A 49 1.10 4.54 26.65
N LYS A 50 0.11 3.88 26.05
CA LYS A 50 0.10 2.42 25.84
C LYS A 50 0.93 1.98 24.65
N LEU A 51 1.06 2.86 23.66
CA LEU A 51 1.83 2.60 22.45
C LEU A 51 3.18 3.31 22.53
N THR A 52 4.25 2.61 22.14
CA THR A 52 5.62 3.13 22.18
C THR A 52 6.11 3.48 20.77
N ALA A 53 6.17 4.78 20.47
CA ALA A 53 6.62 5.24 19.17
C ALA A 53 8.04 4.75 18.81
N GLY A 54 8.17 4.17 17.61
CA GLY A 54 9.41 3.59 17.11
C GLY A 54 9.54 2.08 17.36
N ASP A 55 8.66 1.47 18.16
CA ASP A 55 8.57 0.00 18.24
C ASP A 55 7.69 -0.56 17.12
N SER A 56 7.95 -1.81 16.73
CA SER A 56 7.30 -2.40 15.56
C SER A 56 5.80 -2.52 15.70
N VAL A 57 5.29 -3.04 16.82
CA VAL A 57 3.86 -3.31 16.98
C VAL A 57 3.08 -2.00 17.07
N SER A 58 3.57 -1.04 17.86
CA SER A 58 2.88 0.24 18.05
C SER A 58 2.83 1.08 16.77
N ASP A 59 3.91 1.07 15.97
CA ASP A 59 3.96 1.80 14.70
C ASP A 59 2.96 1.23 13.68
N TRP A 60 2.84 -0.10 13.62
CA TRP A 60 1.85 -0.78 12.79
C TRP A 60 0.41 -0.52 13.26
N VAL A 61 0.16 -0.55 14.59
CA VAL A 61 -1.13 -0.09 15.17
C VAL A 61 -1.43 1.35 14.74
N ALA A 62 -0.45 2.25 14.77
CA ALA A 62 -0.66 3.64 14.35
C ALA A 62 -1.02 3.77 12.87
N ILE A 63 -0.45 2.92 12.00
CA ILE A 63 -0.84 2.82 10.59
C ILE A 63 -2.27 2.30 10.47
N ALA A 64 -2.62 1.21 11.16
CA ALA A 64 -3.95 0.59 11.11
C ALA A 64 -5.06 1.57 11.55
N VAL A 65 -4.87 2.23 12.70
CA VAL A 65 -5.80 3.27 13.21
C VAL A 65 -5.96 4.41 12.20
N SER A 66 -4.86 4.87 11.60
CA SER A 66 -4.90 5.95 10.61
C SER A 66 -5.64 5.53 9.35
N ARG A 67 -5.60 4.25 8.98
CA ARG A 67 -6.30 3.70 7.80
C ARG A 67 -7.79 3.49 8.02
N ALA A 68 -8.20 3.13 9.23
CA ALA A 68 -9.60 3.03 9.65
C ALA A 68 -10.36 4.38 9.61
N GLY A 69 -9.65 5.50 9.43
CA GLY A 69 -10.29 6.79 9.16
C GLY A 69 -10.96 7.42 10.38
N THR A 70 -10.62 6.99 11.59
CA THR A 70 -11.10 7.66 12.80
C THR A 70 -10.60 9.10 12.84
N GLU A 71 -11.50 10.07 13.09
CA GLU A 71 -11.19 11.51 13.22
C GLU A 71 -10.35 11.86 14.47
N GLY A 72 -9.66 10.87 15.06
CA GLY A 72 -8.85 11.00 16.26
C GLY A 72 -7.61 11.87 16.03
N ASP A 73 -7.21 12.63 17.05
CA ASP A 73 -5.98 13.41 17.00
C ASP A 73 -4.74 12.52 17.03
N THR A 74 -4.07 12.39 15.87
CA THR A 74 -2.81 11.66 15.68
C THR A 74 -1.58 12.43 16.16
N SER A 75 -1.74 13.68 16.62
CA SER A 75 -0.61 14.58 16.89
C SER A 75 0.27 14.12 18.04
N ALA A 76 -0.29 13.44 19.04
CA ALA A 76 0.45 12.93 20.19
C ALA A 76 1.46 11.85 19.76
N TYR A 77 0.99 10.79 19.09
CA TYR A 77 1.86 9.73 18.57
C TYR A 77 2.85 10.26 17.53
N ARG A 78 2.41 11.12 16.60
CA ARG A 78 3.31 11.77 15.62
C ARG A 78 4.47 12.50 16.29
N LYS A 79 4.20 13.31 17.33
CA LYS A 79 5.25 14.01 18.08
C LYS A 79 6.14 13.05 18.86
N ALA A 80 5.59 11.94 19.37
CA ALA A 80 6.38 10.91 20.04
C ALA A 80 7.34 10.22 19.06
N LEU A 81 6.87 9.88 17.86
CA LEU A 81 7.68 9.30 16.79
C LEU A 81 8.77 10.28 16.32
N GLU A 82 8.46 11.56 16.16
CA GLU A 82 9.46 12.58 15.80
C GLU A 82 10.55 12.72 16.87
N ARG A 83 10.17 12.65 18.16
CA ARG A 83 11.12 12.63 19.28
C ARG A 83 11.98 11.36 19.27
N TYR A 84 11.39 10.20 18.98
CA TYR A 84 12.10 8.93 18.83
C TYR A 84 13.19 9.06 17.74
N VAL A 85 12.83 9.47 16.53
CA VAL A 85 13.78 9.64 15.41
C VAL A 85 14.88 10.63 15.79
N THR A 86 14.51 11.78 16.35
CA THR A 86 15.49 12.79 16.79
C THR A 86 16.47 12.24 17.83
N ARG A 87 15.98 11.47 18.80
CA ARG A 87 16.84 10.84 19.82
C ARG A 87 17.80 9.84 19.18
N MET A 88 17.28 8.94 18.35
CA MET A 88 18.08 7.90 17.69
C MET A 88 19.19 8.50 16.81
N TYR A 89 18.89 9.54 16.04
CA TYR A 89 19.92 10.20 15.23
C TYR A 89 20.95 10.98 16.04
N ARG A 90 20.58 11.56 17.18
CA ARG A 90 21.52 12.27 18.05
C ARG A 90 22.45 11.32 18.80
N GLU A 91 21.91 10.20 19.27
CA GLU A 91 22.64 9.25 20.13
C GLU A 91 23.39 8.20 19.32
N GLN A 92 22.83 7.75 18.19
CA GLN A 92 23.31 6.60 17.43
C GLN A 92 23.66 6.91 15.97
N GLY A 93 23.24 8.07 15.46
CA GLY A 93 23.51 8.49 14.08
C GLY A 93 22.58 7.90 13.02
N GLY A 94 21.55 7.15 13.44
CA GLY A 94 20.55 6.49 12.59
C GLY A 94 19.55 5.71 13.44
N LEU A 95 18.59 5.01 12.81
CA LEU A 95 17.58 4.23 13.54
C LEU A 95 18.06 2.83 13.91
N ASP A 96 18.86 2.20 13.05
CA ASP A 96 19.43 0.87 13.31
C ASP A 96 20.79 0.74 12.61
N ARG A 97 21.55 -0.32 12.89
CA ARG A 97 22.85 -0.56 12.25
C ARG A 97 22.77 -1.52 11.06
N LEU A 98 21.71 -2.30 10.96
CA LEU A 98 21.55 -3.37 9.96
C LEU A 98 20.20 -3.33 9.26
N ARG A 99 19.14 -2.93 9.98
CA ARG A 99 17.75 -3.10 9.53
C ARG A 99 17.22 -1.84 8.84
N ALA A 100 17.24 -1.84 7.51
CA ALA A 100 16.62 -0.78 6.71
C ALA A 100 15.11 -0.61 7.01
N THR A 101 14.45 -1.70 7.39
CA THR A 101 13.02 -1.72 7.74
C THR A 101 12.65 -0.80 8.89
N GLU A 102 13.58 -0.46 9.79
CA GLU A 102 13.32 0.50 10.87
C GLU A 102 13.04 1.90 10.32
N TRP A 103 13.74 2.32 9.25
CA TRP A 103 13.44 3.57 8.55
C TRP A 103 12.18 3.48 7.70
N GLN A 104 12.00 2.36 7.00
CA GLN A 104 10.88 2.16 6.09
C GLN A 104 9.54 2.13 6.84
N ARG A 105 9.45 1.38 7.95
CA ARG A 105 8.29 1.39 8.85
C ARG A 105 8.05 2.78 9.43
N THR A 106 9.10 3.45 9.93
CA THR A 106 8.98 4.80 10.49
C THR A 106 8.48 5.80 9.45
N ALA A 107 8.94 5.68 8.19
CA ALA A 107 8.49 6.54 7.09
C ALA A 107 7.01 6.34 6.77
N LEU A 108 6.56 5.09 6.67
CA LEU A 108 5.13 4.74 6.48
C LEU A 108 4.27 5.25 7.64
N THR A 109 4.76 5.09 8.87
CA THR A 109 4.06 5.56 10.08
C THR A 109 3.95 7.08 10.11
N ALA A 110 5.06 7.79 9.82
CA ALA A 110 5.06 9.25 9.72
C ALA A 110 4.05 9.73 8.68
N LEU A 111 4.04 9.10 7.50
CA LEU A 111 3.12 9.43 6.41
C LEU A 111 1.65 9.15 6.78
N ALA A 112 1.35 8.01 7.40
CA ALA A 112 0.01 7.66 7.88
C ALA A 112 -0.54 8.69 8.87
N LEU A 113 0.34 9.26 9.70
CA LEU A 113 0.00 10.29 10.68
C LEU A 113 0.01 11.71 10.09
N GLY A 114 0.08 11.85 8.77
CA GLY A 114 0.03 13.13 8.04
C GLY A 114 1.33 13.94 8.09
N ALA A 115 2.46 13.31 8.40
CA ALA A 115 3.78 13.95 8.38
C ALA A 115 4.51 13.70 7.05
N ASP A 116 5.58 14.47 6.81
CA ASP A 116 6.46 14.25 5.66
C ASP A 116 7.69 13.43 6.07
N PRO A 117 7.85 12.17 5.61
CA PRO A 117 8.98 11.33 5.98
C PRO A 117 10.32 11.83 5.41
N THR A 118 10.32 12.77 4.46
CA THR A 118 11.55 13.38 3.92
C THR A 118 12.13 14.48 4.81
N ALA A 119 11.38 14.93 5.82
CA ALA A 119 11.79 15.93 6.79
C ALA A 119 11.22 15.65 8.19
N PHE A 120 11.59 14.51 8.78
CA PHE A 120 10.99 14.01 10.03
C PHE A 120 12.03 13.80 11.14
N GLY A 121 11.99 14.64 12.19
CA GLY A 121 12.98 14.63 13.26
C GLY A 121 14.23 15.45 12.94
N ARG A 122 15.26 15.35 13.80
CA ARG A 122 16.50 16.15 13.70
C ARG A 122 17.75 15.34 13.99
N ASP A 123 18.79 15.52 13.17
CA ASP A 123 20.11 14.92 13.39
C ASP A 123 20.92 15.65 14.49
N LYS A 124 22.14 15.16 14.78
CA LYS A 124 23.06 15.77 15.75
C LYS A 124 23.47 17.21 15.43
N ASN A 125 23.34 17.62 14.17
CA ASN A 125 23.64 18.98 13.70
C ASN A 125 22.37 19.84 13.58
N GLY A 126 21.21 19.34 14.00
CA GLY A 126 19.94 20.04 13.92
C GLY A 126 19.32 20.09 12.51
N ARG A 127 19.81 19.28 11.57
CA ARG A 127 19.22 19.17 10.22
C ARG A 127 18.04 18.21 10.22
N SER A 128 17.06 18.45 9.35
CA SER A 128 15.96 17.51 9.14
C SER A 128 16.49 16.16 8.66
N VAL A 129 15.88 15.08 9.15
CA VAL A 129 16.19 13.72 8.70
C VAL A 129 15.26 13.34 7.55
N ASN A 130 15.84 12.74 6.51
CA ASN A 130 15.09 12.16 5.40
C ASN A 130 15.10 10.63 5.54
N LEU A 131 13.98 10.08 6.01
CA LEU A 131 13.86 8.65 6.29
C LEU A 131 13.92 7.79 5.01
N LEU A 132 13.48 8.32 3.86
CA LEU A 132 13.52 7.60 2.58
C LEU A 132 14.93 7.57 1.99
N ALA A 133 15.69 8.66 2.12
CA ALA A 133 17.09 8.67 1.74
C ALA A 133 17.86 7.66 2.56
N ASP A 134 17.78 7.79 3.89
CA ASP A 134 18.62 7.01 4.79
C ASP A 134 18.19 5.54 4.86
N GLY A 135 16.91 5.24 4.61
CA GLY A 135 16.32 3.90 4.68
C GLY A 135 16.11 3.17 3.36
N VAL A 136 16.24 3.85 2.22
CA VAL A 136 16.00 3.26 0.90
C VAL A 136 17.07 3.66 -0.11
N TYR A 137 17.00 4.85 -0.70
CA TYR A 137 17.75 5.15 -1.93
C TYR A 137 19.21 5.59 -1.69
N GLN A 138 19.58 5.96 -0.47
CA GLN A 138 20.96 6.18 0.00
C GLN A 138 21.34 5.27 1.17
N PHE A 139 20.64 4.14 1.35
CA PHE A 139 20.88 3.24 2.47
C PHE A 139 22.32 2.69 2.45
N THR A 140 23.10 3.03 3.48
CA THR A 140 24.53 2.67 3.60
C THR A 140 24.88 2.08 4.97
N ALA A 141 23.93 2.02 5.91
CA ALA A 141 24.18 1.50 7.26
C ALA A 141 24.60 0.01 7.25
N ALA A 142 24.16 -0.74 6.23
CA ALA A 142 24.62 -2.08 5.95
C ALA A 142 25.23 -2.20 4.53
N LYS A 143 25.80 -3.37 4.20
CA LYS A 143 26.46 -3.62 2.90
C LYS A 143 25.52 -3.52 1.71
N SER A 144 24.23 -3.83 1.93
CA SER A 144 23.19 -3.83 0.92
C SER A 144 21.84 -3.51 1.57
N LEU A 145 20.92 -2.89 0.83
CA LEU A 145 19.50 -2.78 1.22
C LEU A 145 18.90 -4.16 1.54
N GLY A 146 19.36 -5.20 0.86
CA GLY A 146 18.98 -6.60 1.11
C GLY A 146 19.72 -7.30 2.26
N THR A 147 20.49 -6.59 3.09
CA THR A 147 21.25 -7.25 4.19
C THR A 147 20.33 -7.95 5.19
N GLN A 148 19.12 -7.43 5.40
CA GLN A 148 18.09 -8.04 6.24
C GLN A 148 17.28 -9.13 5.50
N GLY A 149 17.75 -9.59 4.34
CA GLY A 149 16.96 -10.42 3.44
C GLY A 149 15.93 -9.60 2.66
N LEU A 150 14.93 -10.30 2.12
CA LEU A 150 13.99 -9.73 1.15
C LEU A 150 13.18 -8.54 1.69
N ASN A 151 12.95 -8.49 3.01
CA ASN A 151 12.21 -7.41 3.68
C ASN A 151 12.74 -6.01 3.36
N GLY A 152 14.07 -5.82 3.29
CA GLY A 152 14.64 -4.51 2.99
C GLY A 152 14.28 -3.99 1.60
N TRP A 153 14.14 -4.90 0.62
CA TRP A 153 13.70 -4.58 -0.74
C TRP A 153 12.19 -4.33 -0.79
N ILE A 154 11.40 -5.21 -0.15
CA ILE A 154 9.94 -5.14 -0.12
C ILE A 154 9.47 -3.81 0.47
N PHE A 155 9.85 -3.53 1.73
CA PHE A 155 9.41 -2.31 2.41
C PHE A 155 10.10 -1.06 1.86
N GLY A 156 11.27 -1.20 1.23
CA GLY A 156 11.91 -0.11 0.48
C GLY A 156 11.05 0.36 -0.69
N LEU A 157 10.54 -0.60 -1.49
CA LEU A 157 9.65 -0.28 -2.61
C LEU A 157 8.31 0.27 -2.13
N ILE A 158 7.69 -0.37 -1.12
CA ILE A 158 6.45 0.12 -0.51
C ILE A 158 6.62 1.55 0.01
N ALA A 159 7.72 1.86 0.70
CA ALA A 159 7.97 3.20 1.23
C ALA A 159 8.11 4.26 0.12
N LEU A 160 8.84 3.98 -0.95
CA LEU A 160 8.94 4.88 -2.11
C LEU A 160 7.58 5.11 -2.77
N ASP A 161 6.80 4.05 -2.91
CA ASP A 161 5.54 4.08 -3.65
C ASP A 161 4.38 4.62 -2.84
N SER A 162 4.51 4.61 -1.51
CA SER A 162 3.48 5.03 -0.55
C SER A 162 2.92 6.44 -0.78
N ALA A 163 3.73 7.35 -1.34
CA ALA A 163 3.25 8.62 -1.89
C ALA A 163 3.93 8.98 -3.22
N ARG A 164 4.42 7.98 -3.96
CA ARG A 164 5.14 8.16 -5.23
C ARG A 164 6.30 9.16 -5.08
N PHE A 165 7.16 8.90 -4.11
CA PHE A 165 8.32 9.73 -3.79
C PHE A 165 9.36 9.70 -4.91
N ALA A 166 9.94 10.86 -5.17
CA ALA A 166 10.98 11.01 -6.16
C ALA A 166 12.29 10.37 -5.68
N VAL A 167 12.94 9.61 -6.55
CA VAL A 167 14.27 9.02 -6.37
C VAL A 167 15.27 9.90 -7.12
N PRO A 168 16.30 10.43 -6.45
CA PRO A 168 17.29 11.30 -7.09
C PRO A 168 18.18 10.53 -8.07
N GLU A 169 18.75 11.23 -9.05
CA GLU A 169 19.62 10.64 -10.08
C GLU A 169 20.88 9.97 -9.52
N ASP A 170 21.36 10.42 -8.36
CA ASP A 170 22.53 9.88 -7.65
C ASP A 170 22.18 8.79 -6.63
N ALA A 171 20.96 8.27 -6.65
CA ALA A 171 20.52 7.18 -5.78
C ALA A 171 21.35 5.91 -5.99
N VAL A 172 21.74 5.27 -4.88
CA VAL A 172 22.35 3.93 -4.88
C VAL A 172 21.32 2.87 -5.25
N TYR A 173 20.08 3.04 -4.78
CA TYR A 173 18.96 2.14 -5.07
C TYR A 173 17.82 2.91 -5.74
N THR A 174 17.44 2.48 -6.94
CA THR A 174 16.30 3.00 -7.68
C THR A 174 15.15 1.99 -7.65
N ARG A 175 13.93 2.41 -8.03
CA ARG A 175 12.81 1.48 -8.22
C ARG A 175 13.18 0.32 -9.12
N ALA A 176 13.87 0.59 -10.23
CA ALA A 176 14.30 -0.43 -11.18
C ALA A 176 15.27 -1.45 -10.54
N THR A 177 16.23 -1.00 -9.73
CA THR A 177 17.17 -1.94 -9.07
C THR A 177 16.48 -2.76 -7.97
N ILE A 178 15.53 -2.16 -7.24
CA ILE A 178 14.72 -2.87 -6.24
C ILE A 178 13.81 -3.91 -6.90
N LEU A 179 13.10 -3.53 -7.97
CA LEU A 179 12.26 -4.44 -8.76
C LEU A 179 13.07 -5.61 -9.32
N GLN A 180 14.24 -5.33 -9.89
CA GLN A 180 15.15 -6.37 -10.38
C GLN A 180 15.60 -7.32 -9.25
N ALA A 181 15.88 -6.79 -8.05
CA ALA A 181 16.25 -7.63 -6.90
C ALA A 181 15.10 -8.53 -6.45
N LEU A 182 13.86 -8.00 -6.43
CA LEU A 182 12.66 -8.79 -6.10
C LEU A 182 12.41 -9.88 -7.14
N VAL A 183 12.44 -9.55 -8.44
CA VAL A 183 12.23 -10.53 -9.51
C VAL A 183 13.27 -11.65 -9.48
N ALA A 184 14.54 -11.32 -9.24
CA ALA A 184 15.61 -12.31 -9.16
C ALA A 184 15.53 -13.20 -7.90
N ALA A 185 14.72 -12.82 -6.90
CA ALA A 185 14.53 -13.57 -5.66
C ALA A 185 13.33 -14.55 -5.72
N GLN A 186 12.57 -14.60 -6.81
CA GLN A 186 11.48 -15.55 -6.94
C GLN A 186 12.03 -16.98 -7.05
N GLU A 187 11.54 -17.88 -6.19
CA GLU A 187 11.93 -19.28 -6.21
C GLU A 187 11.25 -20.04 -7.38
N PRO A 188 11.80 -21.19 -7.82
CA PRO A 188 11.24 -21.94 -8.96
C PRO A 188 9.76 -22.31 -8.83
N GLU A 189 9.28 -22.51 -7.60
CA GLU A 189 7.88 -22.80 -7.27
C GLU A 189 6.96 -21.57 -7.24
N GLY A 190 7.53 -20.36 -7.37
CA GLY A 190 6.80 -19.09 -7.48
C GLY A 190 6.73 -18.27 -6.20
N GLY A 191 7.05 -18.87 -5.05
CA GLY A 191 7.09 -18.20 -3.76
C GLY A 191 8.34 -17.32 -3.55
N PHE A 192 8.35 -16.60 -2.44
CA PHE A 192 9.45 -15.77 -1.98
C PHE A 192 9.80 -16.09 -0.53
N GLY A 193 11.09 -16.02 -0.22
CA GLY A 193 11.61 -16.28 1.12
C GLY A 193 12.40 -15.11 1.67
N LEU A 194 12.64 -15.12 3.00
CA LEU A 194 13.53 -14.15 3.62
C LEU A 194 14.96 -14.30 3.07
N THR A 195 15.35 -15.55 2.83
CA THR A 195 16.58 -15.99 2.18
C THR A 195 16.25 -16.98 1.07
N VAL A 196 17.18 -17.12 0.12
CA VAL A 196 17.07 -18.08 -0.99
C VAL A 196 16.78 -19.50 -0.48
N GLY A 197 15.88 -20.20 -1.16
CA GLY A 197 15.49 -21.58 -0.93
C GLY A 197 14.41 -21.81 0.13
N ASN A 198 13.86 -20.75 0.73
CA ASN A 198 12.91 -20.84 1.85
C ASN A 198 11.65 -20.00 1.58
N SER A 199 10.84 -20.39 0.59
CA SER A 199 9.57 -19.71 0.32
C SER A 199 8.66 -19.71 1.56
N ASP A 200 8.05 -18.58 1.82
CA ASP A 200 7.25 -18.30 3.00
C ASP A 200 6.00 -17.49 2.61
N VAL A 201 4.89 -17.73 3.29
CA VAL A 201 3.61 -17.09 3.00
C VAL A 201 3.69 -15.57 3.20
N ASP A 202 4.27 -15.12 4.31
CA ASP A 202 4.35 -13.69 4.63
C ASP A 202 5.22 -12.97 3.59
N LEU A 203 6.42 -13.49 3.32
CA LEU A 203 7.34 -12.87 2.37
C LEU A 203 6.78 -12.87 0.94
N THR A 204 6.06 -13.93 0.56
CA THR A 204 5.39 -13.99 -0.75
C THR A 204 4.28 -12.94 -0.84
N ALA A 205 3.43 -12.85 0.18
CA ALA A 205 2.34 -11.89 0.23
C ALA A 205 2.85 -10.43 0.27
N MET A 206 3.81 -10.11 1.13
CA MET A 206 4.39 -8.77 1.20
C MET A 206 5.14 -8.39 -0.09
N THR A 207 5.79 -9.35 -0.77
CA THR A 207 6.37 -9.10 -2.10
C THR A 207 5.29 -8.74 -3.11
N LEU A 208 4.15 -9.44 -3.12
CA LEU A 208 3.02 -9.10 -3.99
C LEU A 208 2.46 -7.71 -3.70
N GLN A 209 2.39 -7.28 -2.43
CA GLN A 209 1.99 -5.92 -2.06
C GLN A 209 2.94 -4.87 -2.66
N ALA A 210 4.25 -5.12 -2.64
CA ALA A 210 5.25 -4.24 -3.22
C ALA A 210 5.22 -4.22 -4.77
N LEU A 211 4.90 -5.35 -5.40
CA LEU A 211 4.86 -5.49 -6.86
C LEU A 211 3.53 -5.03 -7.48
N ALA A 212 2.45 -4.94 -6.70
CA ALA A 212 1.12 -4.59 -7.19
C ALA A 212 1.07 -3.28 -8.02
N PRO A 213 1.77 -2.19 -7.67
CA PRO A 213 1.84 -1.00 -8.51
C PRO A 213 2.39 -1.25 -9.92
N TYR A 214 3.16 -2.31 -10.12
CA TYR A 214 3.87 -2.60 -11.37
C TYR A 214 3.23 -3.75 -12.18
N GLN A 215 2.09 -4.29 -11.74
CA GLN A 215 1.45 -5.45 -12.37
C GLN A 215 1.09 -5.26 -13.85
N ASN A 216 0.88 -4.01 -14.28
CA ASN A 216 0.55 -3.65 -15.65
C ASN A 216 1.77 -3.22 -16.48
N SER A 217 2.98 -3.28 -15.91
CA SER A 217 4.21 -2.95 -16.64
C SER A 217 4.46 -3.91 -17.79
N THR A 218 5.01 -3.38 -18.89
CA THR A 218 5.53 -4.19 -20.00
C THR A 218 7.05 -4.35 -19.93
N VAL A 219 7.70 -3.80 -18.90
CA VAL A 219 9.15 -3.94 -18.71
C VAL A 219 9.47 -5.38 -18.32
N THR A 220 10.54 -5.90 -18.93
CA THR A 220 11.08 -7.22 -18.61
C THR A 220 12.31 -7.10 -17.73
N TYR A 221 12.44 -8.03 -16.80
CA TYR A 221 13.54 -8.19 -15.87
C TYR A 221 14.18 -9.56 -16.07
N THR A 222 15.38 -9.74 -15.51
CA THR A 222 16.04 -11.06 -15.51
C THR A 222 15.57 -11.86 -14.30
N GLY A 223 14.89 -12.98 -14.52
CA GLY A 223 14.44 -13.91 -13.48
C GLY A 223 15.58 -14.73 -12.88
N ALA A 224 15.25 -15.51 -11.83
CA ALA A 224 16.22 -16.33 -11.10
C ALA A 224 16.90 -17.40 -11.98
N ALA A 225 16.23 -17.89 -13.03
CA ALA A 225 16.79 -18.84 -13.99
C ALA A 225 17.45 -18.16 -15.20
N GLY A 226 17.59 -16.83 -15.17
CA GLY A 226 18.14 -16.02 -16.26
C GLY A 226 17.16 -15.75 -17.41
N GLU A 227 15.88 -16.08 -17.22
CA GLU A 227 14.84 -15.84 -18.20
C GLU A 227 14.42 -14.36 -18.23
N SER A 228 13.91 -13.89 -19.37
CA SER A 228 13.24 -12.58 -19.45
C SER A 228 11.81 -12.73 -18.95
N VAL A 229 11.43 -11.96 -17.93
CA VAL A 229 10.11 -12.07 -17.27
C VAL A 229 9.55 -10.70 -16.92
N THR A 230 8.23 -10.55 -17.04
CA THR A 230 7.50 -9.35 -16.61
C THR A 230 7.07 -9.43 -15.15
N ILE A 231 6.81 -8.29 -14.50
CA ILE A 231 6.24 -8.28 -13.14
C ILE A 231 4.91 -9.04 -13.08
N ARG A 232 4.08 -8.94 -14.14
CA ARG A 232 2.81 -9.67 -14.22
C ARG A 232 2.99 -11.18 -14.10
N GLU A 233 3.98 -11.74 -14.80
CA GLU A 233 4.26 -13.17 -14.73
C GLU A 233 4.79 -13.59 -13.37
N VAL A 234 5.64 -12.78 -12.74
CA VAL A 234 6.13 -12.98 -11.37
C VAL A 234 4.97 -13.00 -10.38
N VAL A 235 4.08 -12.01 -10.46
CA VAL A 235 2.86 -11.92 -9.63
C VAL A 235 1.96 -13.15 -9.83
N ARG A 236 1.75 -13.60 -11.08
CA ARG A 236 0.91 -14.76 -11.38
C ARG A 236 1.46 -16.06 -10.78
N ARG A 237 2.78 -16.27 -10.83
CA ARG A 237 3.45 -17.43 -10.22
C ARG A 237 3.29 -17.43 -8.70
N ALA A 238 3.47 -16.27 -8.06
CA ALA A 238 3.32 -16.12 -6.61
C ALA A 238 1.86 -16.28 -6.14
N LEU A 239 0.88 -15.75 -6.87
CA LEU A 239 -0.54 -15.97 -6.58
C LEU A 239 -0.94 -17.45 -6.71
N ALA A 240 -0.40 -18.16 -7.70
CA ALA A 240 -0.64 -19.59 -7.85
C ALA A 240 -0.06 -20.36 -6.65
N TRP A 241 1.19 -20.06 -6.27
CA TRP A 241 1.82 -20.67 -5.10
C TRP A 241 1.04 -20.39 -3.82
N LEU A 242 0.61 -19.14 -3.56
CA LEU A 242 -0.22 -18.81 -2.40
C LEU A 242 -1.57 -19.55 -2.42
N SER A 243 -2.25 -19.61 -3.56
CA SER A 243 -3.49 -20.39 -3.69
C SER A 243 -3.29 -21.86 -3.30
N ASP A 244 -2.13 -22.44 -3.61
CA ASP A 244 -1.79 -23.82 -3.24
C ASP A 244 -1.40 -23.97 -1.77
N GLN A 245 -0.95 -22.90 -1.10
CA GLN A 245 -0.65 -22.88 0.34
C GLN A 245 -1.89 -22.72 1.23
N GLN A 246 -3.03 -22.29 0.68
CA GLN A 246 -4.24 -22.10 1.47
C GLN A 246 -4.76 -23.44 2.02
N THR A 247 -5.03 -23.49 3.32
CA THR A 247 -5.55 -24.70 3.98
C THR A 247 -7.01 -24.96 3.60
N ALA A 248 -7.55 -26.12 4.01
CA ALA A 248 -8.97 -26.43 3.84
C ALA A 248 -9.87 -25.50 4.69
N GLU A 249 -9.30 -24.89 5.72
CA GLU A 249 -9.92 -23.96 6.65
C GLU A 249 -9.84 -22.50 6.18
N GLY A 250 -9.23 -22.26 5.01
CA GLY A 250 -9.12 -20.95 4.38
C GLY A 250 -7.97 -20.08 4.91
N ASP A 251 -7.30 -20.50 5.99
CA ASP A 251 -6.13 -19.82 6.56
C ASP A 251 -4.81 -20.31 5.94
N PHE A 252 -3.70 -19.78 6.45
CA PHE A 252 -2.36 -20.05 5.92
C PHE A 252 -1.39 -20.44 7.03
N ILE A 253 -0.45 -21.32 6.68
CA ILE A 253 0.59 -21.82 7.57
C ILE A 253 1.91 -21.11 7.25
N SER A 254 2.56 -20.59 8.29
CA SER A 254 3.96 -20.20 8.25
C SER A 254 4.66 -20.71 9.51
N TRP A 255 5.94 -21.07 9.40
CA TRP A 255 6.75 -21.63 10.50
C TRP A 255 6.04 -22.76 11.29
N ASP A 256 5.45 -23.71 10.55
CA ASP A 256 4.74 -24.89 11.07
C ASP A 256 3.43 -24.61 11.84
N ALA A 257 2.91 -23.38 11.82
CA ALA A 257 1.63 -23.03 12.45
C ALA A 257 0.69 -22.24 11.52
N ALA A 258 -0.57 -22.70 11.43
CA ALA A 258 -1.64 -21.89 10.87
C ALA A 258 -1.89 -20.69 11.80
N ASN A 259 -1.83 -19.48 11.26
CA ASN A 259 -1.89 -18.26 12.07
C ASN A 259 -2.66 -17.12 11.38
N LEU A 260 -3.08 -16.15 12.20
CA LEU A 260 -3.78 -14.95 11.76
C LEU A 260 -2.92 -14.15 10.79
N GLU A 261 -1.71 -13.80 11.20
CA GLU A 261 -0.87 -12.77 10.58
C GLU A 261 -0.53 -13.12 9.14
N SER A 262 -0.19 -14.38 8.85
CA SER A 262 0.02 -14.88 7.50
C SER A 262 -1.23 -14.79 6.64
N THR A 263 -2.39 -15.14 7.22
CA THR A 263 -3.68 -15.01 6.54
C THR A 263 -4.01 -13.54 6.22
N ALA A 264 -3.73 -12.63 7.16
CA ALA A 264 -3.91 -11.19 6.97
C ALA A 264 -3.01 -10.64 5.86
N GLN A 265 -1.72 -11.02 5.83
CA GLN A 265 -0.78 -10.58 4.80
C GLN A 265 -1.22 -11.02 3.40
N VAL A 266 -1.71 -12.27 3.26
CA VAL A 266 -2.27 -12.76 1.99
C VAL A 266 -3.48 -11.92 1.58
N ILE A 267 -4.42 -11.65 2.49
CA ILE A 267 -5.59 -10.81 2.19
C ILE A 267 -5.16 -9.41 1.70
N ILE A 268 -4.19 -8.77 2.37
CA ILE A 268 -3.68 -7.46 1.97
C ILE A 268 -3.05 -7.52 0.56
N ALA A 269 -2.32 -8.59 0.25
CA ALA A 269 -1.75 -8.80 -1.08
C ALA A 269 -2.82 -8.97 -2.16
N LEU A 270 -3.85 -9.78 -1.91
CA LEU A 270 -4.98 -9.97 -2.82
C LEU A 270 -5.69 -8.64 -3.09
N CYS A 271 -6.02 -7.90 -2.04
CA CYS A 271 -6.66 -6.60 -2.19
C CYS A 271 -5.80 -5.59 -2.97
N SER A 272 -4.48 -5.60 -2.77
CA SER A 272 -3.54 -4.74 -3.50
C SER A 272 -3.52 -5.03 -5.00
N LEU A 273 -3.81 -6.27 -5.39
CA LEU A 273 -3.87 -6.74 -6.78
C LEU A 273 -5.28 -6.70 -7.36
N GLY A 274 -6.27 -6.17 -6.63
CA GLY A 274 -7.66 -6.14 -7.06
C GLY A 274 -8.38 -7.48 -7.02
N VAL A 275 -7.82 -8.45 -6.30
CA VAL A 275 -8.41 -9.78 -6.10
C VAL A 275 -9.26 -9.77 -4.84
N ASP A 276 -10.53 -10.14 -4.96
CA ASP A 276 -11.44 -10.24 -3.81
C ASP A 276 -11.15 -11.52 -3.00
N PRO A 277 -10.64 -11.42 -1.75
CA PRO A 277 -10.29 -12.57 -0.92
C PRO A 277 -11.51 -13.39 -0.48
N ALA A 278 -12.73 -12.86 -0.59
CA ALA A 278 -13.96 -13.55 -0.20
C ALA A 278 -14.56 -14.38 -1.34
N THR A 279 -14.28 -14.03 -2.60
CA THR A 279 -15.01 -14.58 -3.75
C THR A 279 -14.13 -15.13 -4.87
N ASP A 280 -12.84 -14.80 -4.94
CA ASP A 280 -11.96 -15.33 -5.97
C ASP A 280 -11.79 -16.84 -5.81
N ALA A 281 -12.16 -17.59 -6.84
CA ALA A 281 -12.20 -19.06 -6.81
C ALA A 281 -10.84 -19.71 -6.51
N ARG A 282 -9.73 -19.01 -6.74
CA ARG A 282 -8.39 -19.51 -6.36
C ARG A 282 -8.22 -19.55 -4.85
N PHE A 283 -8.88 -18.65 -4.12
CA PHE A 283 -8.77 -18.46 -2.67
C PHE A 283 -10.04 -18.89 -1.89
N VAL A 284 -10.88 -19.71 -2.52
CA VAL A 284 -12.05 -20.35 -1.91
C VAL A 284 -11.89 -21.87 -2.01
N LYS A 285 -11.55 -22.53 -0.91
CA LYS A 285 -11.38 -24.00 -0.84
C LYS A 285 -12.63 -24.62 -0.23
N ASN A 286 -13.33 -25.47 -0.97
CA ASN A 286 -14.55 -26.15 -0.51
C ASN A 286 -15.62 -25.21 0.06
N GLY A 287 -15.72 -23.98 -0.47
CA GLY A 287 -16.65 -22.96 0.00
C GLY A 287 -16.17 -22.14 1.20
N ILE A 288 -14.93 -22.32 1.63
CA ILE A 288 -14.29 -21.54 2.71
C ILE A 288 -13.25 -20.61 2.09
N SER A 289 -13.45 -19.30 2.25
CA SER A 289 -12.61 -18.25 1.70
C SER A 289 -11.42 -17.90 2.60
N ALA A 290 -10.49 -17.07 2.09
CA ALA A 290 -9.42 -16.51 2.92
C ALA A 290 -9.97 -15.62 4.05
N VAL A 291 -11.09 -14.93 3.80
CA VAL A 291 -11.78 -14.12 4.81
C VAL A 291 -12.39 -14.99 5.90
N ASP A 292 -13.00 -16.13 5.54
CA ASP A 292 -13.49 -17.09 6.52
C ASP A 292 -12.32 -17.62 7.38
N GLY A 293 -11.18 -17.91 6.75
CA GLY A 293 -9.92 -18.26 7.40
C GLY A 293 -9.51 -17.24 8.47
N LEU A 294 -9.44 -15.95 8.10
CA LEU A 294 -9.10 -14.85 9.00
C LEU A 294 -10.06 -14.77 10.20
N MET A 295 -11.36 -14.88 9.95
CA MET A 295 -12.38 -14.70 10.98
C MET A 295 -12.44 -15.84 12.01
N ARG A 296 -11.81 -16.99 11.75
CA ARG A 296 -11.68 -18.10 12.72
C ARG A 296 -10.89 -17.73 13.97
N TYR A 297 -9.99 -16.75 13.85
CA TYR A 297 -9.12 -16.30 14.93
C TYR A 297 -9.76 -15.18 15.76
N ARG A 298 -10.95 -14.70 15.39
CA ARG A 298 -11.67 -13.67 16.14
C ARG A 298 -12.20 -14.20 17.47
N LEU A 299 -12.05 -13.40 18.52
CA LEU A 299 -12.58 -13.62 19.86
C LEU A 299 -13.97 -12.98 20.02
N ASP A 300 -14.70 -13.42 21.05
CA ASP A 300 -16.02 -12.87 21.40
C ASP A 300 -15.98 -11.37 21.72
N ASP A 301 -14.83 -10.86 22.19
CA ASP A 301 -14.61 -9.43 22.48
C ASP A 301 -14.21 -8.60 21.26
N GLY A 302 -14.09 -9.23 20.09
CA GLY A 302 -13.71 -8.58 18.83
C GLY A 302 -12.20 -8.53 18.56
N THR A 303 -11.35 -8.88 19.53
CA THR A 303 -9.91 -9.01 19.30
C THR A 303 -9.57 -10.31 18.56
N PHE A 304 -8.32 -10.50 18.15
CA PHE A 304 -7.85 -11.70 17.46
C PHE A 304 -6.71 -12.37 18.22
N ARG A 305 -6.58 -13.68 18.01
CA ARG A 305 -5.49 -14.51 18.55
C ARG A 305 -4.50 -14.88 17.44
N HIS A 306 -3.24 -15.13 17.79
CA HIS A 306 -2.20 -15.56 16.86
C HIS A 306 -2.50 -16.96 16.27
N ILE A 307 -2.66 -17.96 17.15
CA ILE A 307 -3.07 -19.33 16.80
C ILE A 307 -4.35 -19.72 17.54
N LEU A 308 -5.06 -20.75 17.08
CA LEU A 308 -6.38 -21.12 17.61
C LEU A 308 -6.38 -21.49 19.11
N THR A 309 -5.25 -21.90 19.68
CA THR A 309 -5.13 -22.24 21.11
C THR A 309 -4.87 -21.05 22.02
N ASP A 310 -4.55 -19.89 21.46
CA ASP A 310 -4.11 -18.72 22.21
C ASP A 310 -5.26 -17.80 22.65
N GLY A 311 -4.92 -16.85 23.51
CA GLY A 311 -5.78 -15.72 23.88
C GLY A 311 -5.60 -14.53 22.93
N SER A 312 -6.15 -13.38 23.34
CA SER A 312 -6.03 -12.12 22.61
C SER A 312 -4.57 -11.73 22.41
N ASP A 313 -4.21 -11.35 21.18
CA ASP A 313 -2.88 -10.86 20.81
C ASP A 313 -2.99 -9.53 20.04
N VAL A 314 -2.15 -8.57 20.42
CA VAL A 314 -2.18 -7.20 19.87
C VAL A 314 -1.75 -7.17 18.41
N MET A 315 -0.72 -7.93 18.04
CA MET A 315 -0.21 -7.99 16.68
C MET A 315 -1.21 -8.71 15.78
N ALA A 316 -1.78 -9.84 16.22
CA ALA A 316 -2.83 -10.53 15.48
C ALA A 316 -4.07 -9.62 15.25
N THR A 317 -4.50 -8.88 16.28
CA THR A 317 -5.63 -7.94 16.18
C THR A 317 -5.32 -6.78 15.23
N GLU A 318 -4.11 -6.25 15.28
CA GLU A 318 -3.64 -5.19 14.38
C GLU A 318 -3.57 -5.65 12.92
N GLN A 319 -3.04 -6.85 12.67
CA GLN A 319 -2.93 -7.41 11.33
C GLN A 319 -4.33 -7.71 10.76
N ALA A 320 -5.27 -8.18 11.59
CA ALA A 320 -6.66 -8.36 11.19
C ALA A 320 -7.30 -7.02 10.79
N LEU A 321 -7.04 -5.94 11.54
CA LEU A 321 -7.52 -4.60 11.21
C LEU A 321 -6.94 -4.11 9.87
N LEU A 322 -5.63 -4.25 9.65
CA LEU A 322 -5.02 -3.89 8.35
C LEU A 322 -5.64 -4.65 7.17
N ALA A 323 -5.89 -5.96 7.34
CA ALA A 323 -6.53 -6.78 6.32
C ALA A 323 -7.98 -6.35 6.05
N GLN A 324 -8.75 -6.05 7.10
CA GLN A 324 -10.11 -5.52 6.98
C GLN A 324 -10.14 -4.17 6.27
N GLU A 325 -9.22 -3.27 6.59
CA GLU A 325 -9.07 -1.98 5.91
C GLU A 325 -8.67 -2.16 4.44
N ALA A 326 -7.84 -3.14 4.10
CA ALA A 326 -7.51 -3.46 2.71
C ALA A 326 -8.74 -3.94 1.93
N MET A 327 -9.58 -4.77 2.54
CA MET A 327 -10.84 -5.24 1.94
C MET A 327 -11.84 -4.09 1.73
N GLU A 328 -12.02 -3.23 2.74
CA GLU A 328 -12.89 -2.06 2.64
C GLU A 328 -12.40 -1.07 1.57
N ARG A 329 -11.08 -0.87 1.46
CA ARG A 329 -10.50 -0.04 0.40
C ARG A 329 -10.76 -0.59 -0.98
N LEU A 330 -10.62 -1.91 -1.17
CA LEU A 330 -10.95 -2.56 -2.43
C LEU A 330 -12.44 -2.41 -2.77
N SER A 331 -13.33 -2.71 -1.82
CA SER A 331 -14.78 -2.65 -2.02
C SER A 331 -15.27 -1.24 -2.38
N ALA A 332 -14.67 -0.22 -1.76
CA ALA A 332 -14.98 1.19 -2.00
C ALA A 332 -14.22 1.81 -3.18
N ALA A 333 -13.43 1.02 -3.93
CA ALA A 333 -12.53 1.47 -4.99
C ALA A 333 -11.65 2.66 -4.56
N ARG A 334 -11.13 2.59 -3.32
CA ARG A 334 -10.15 3.53 -2.76
C ARG A 334 -8.74 3.04 -3.05
N ARG A 335 -7.77 3.90 -2.77
CA ARG A 335 -6.36 3.52 -2.84
C ARG A 335 -6.03 2.36 -1.91
N SER A 336 -5.12 1.50 -2.35
CA SER A 336 -4.63 0.34 -1.61
C SER A 336 -4.05 0.72 -0.23
N LEU A 337 -3.91 -0.26 0.66
CA LEU A 337 -3.56 -0.05 2.08
C LEU A 337 -2.29 0.79 2.30
N TYR A 338 -1.31 0.71 1.41
CA TYR A 338 -0.05 1.47 1.55
C TYR A 338 0.10 2.64 0.59
N ASP A 339 -0.91 2.93 -0.24
CA ASP A 339 -0.94 4.14 -1.07
C ASP A 339 -1.63 5.27 -0.30
N PHE A 340 -0.84 6.18 0.26
CA PHE A 340 -1.27 7.32 1.10
C PHE A 340 -1.43 8.60 0.30
N ARG A 341 -1.41 8.54 -1.04
CA ARG A 341 -1.80 9.69 -1.86
C ARG A 341 -3.24 10.09 -1.58
N GLU A 342 -3.57 11.34 -1.88
CA GLU A 342 -4.97 11.78 -1.93
C GLU A 342 -5.78 10.87 -2.85
N GLU A 343 -7.00 10.51 -2.44
CA GLU A 343 -7.86 9.59 -3.18
C GLU A 343 -8.03 10.03 -4.64
N MET A 344 -8.21 9.05 -5.51
CA MET A 344 -8.31 9.27 -6.95
C MET A 344 -9.45 10.24 -7.28
N PRO A 345 -9.26 11.24 -8.16
CA PRO A 345 -10.35 12.10 -8.62
C PRO A 345 -11.54 11.28 -9.13
N GLU A 346 -12.76 11.68 -8.79
CA GLU A 346 -13.98 10.89 -9.05
C GLU A 346 -14.19 10.55 -10.53
N ASP A 347 -13.78 11.43 -11.45
CA ASP A 347 -13.84 11.19 -12.89
C ASP A 347 -12.86 10.10 -13.33
N VAL A 348 -11.63 10.07 -12.78
CA VAL A 348 -10.64 9.04 -13.05
C VAL A 348 -11.06 7.72 -12.41
N LYS A 349 -11.57 7.76 -11.17
CA LYS A 349 -12.10 6.59 -10.46
C LYS A 349 -13.24 5.92 -11.23
N THR A 350 -14.15 6.73 -11.77
CA THR A 350 -15.25 6.24 -12.63
C THR A 350 -14.71 5.58 -13.89
N GLN A 351 -13.70 6.17 -14.55
CA GLN A 351 -13.08 5.59 -15.75
C GLN A 351 -12.39 4.25 -15.46
N VAL A 352 -11.62 4.17 -14.36
CA VAL A 352 -10.94 2.93 -13.92
C VAL A 352 -11.96 1.84 -13.61
N THR A 353 -13.00 2.16 -12.84
CA THR A 353 -14.05 1.19 -12.49
C THR A 353 -14.76 0.66 -13.72
N ALA A 354 -15.20 1.55 -14.62
CA ALA A 354 -15.85 1.17 -15.86
C ALA A 354 -14.92 0.40 -16.82
N LEU A 355 -13.61 0.61 -16.74
CA LEU A 355 -12.64 -0.18 -17.49
C LEU A 355 -12.51 -1.59 -16.90
N ASN A 356 -12.35 -1.72 -15.59
CA ASN A 356 -12.26 -3.03 -14.92
C ASN A 356 -13.49 -3.90 -15.22
N GLU A 357 -14.70 -3.34 -15.14
CA GLU A 357 -15.93 -4.06 -15.49
C GLU A 357 -15.92 -4.54 -16.95
N ALA A 358 -15.53 -3.67 -17.88
CA ALA A 358 -15.50 -3.97 -19.31
C ALA A 358 -14.42 -5.02 -19.69
N LEU A 359 -13.40 -5.20 -18.85
CA LEU A 359 -12.33 -6.16 -19.08
C LEU A 359 -12.65 -7.59 -18.63
N THR A 360 -13.76 -7.81 -17.93
CA THR A 360 -14.18 -9.14 -17.44
C THR A 360 -14.33 -10.16 -18.58
N ASP A 361 -14.79 -9.72 -19.76
CA ASP A 361 -15.04 -10.57 -20.94
C ASP A 361 -14.02 -10.37 -22.07
N VAL A 362 -12.86 -9.74 -21.80
CA VAL A 362 -11.89 -9.35 -22.84
C VAL A 362 -11.35 -10.53 -23.66
N ALA A 363 -11.36 -11.74 -23.09
CA ALA A 363 -10.87 -12.95 -23.75
C ALA A 363 -11.60 -13.28 -25.07
N VAL A 364 -12.88 -12.89 -25.21
CA VAL A 364 -13.68 -13.15 -26.41
C VAL A 364 -13.88 -11.92 -27.30
N ALA A 365 -13.31 -10.77 -26.91
CA ALA A 365 -13.46 -9.52 -27.65
C ALA A 365 -12.78 -9.56 -29.03
N THR A 366 -13.36 -8.83 -29.99
CA THR A 366 -12.79 -8.66 -31.34
C THR A 366 -11.56 -7.73 -31.31
N PRO A 367 -10.71 -7.74 -32.35
CA PRO A 367 -9.58 -6.80 -32.44
C PRO A 367 -9.99 -5.33 -32.27
N GLU A 368 -11.12 -4.92 -32.86
CA GLU A 368 -11.63 -3.55 -32.76
C GLU A 368 -12.05 -3.19 -31.33
N GLU A 369 -12.72 -4.12 -30.64
CA GLU A 369 -13.14 -3.97 -29.24
C GLU A 369 -11.93 -3.89 -28.30
N VAL A 370 -10.95 -4.79 -28.48
CA VAL A 370 -9.69 -4.80 -27.72
C VAL A 370 -8.91 -3.50 -27.92
N GLN A 371 -8.82 -3.00 -29.16
CA GLN A 371 -8.17 -1.73 -29.44
C GLN A 371 -8.88 -0.55 -28.75
N ALA A 372 -10.22 -0.54 -28.74
CA ALA A 372 -10.99 0.49 -28.04
C ALA A 372 -10.80 0.44 -26.51
N LEU A 373 -10.75 -0.77 -25.93
CA LEU A 373 -10.44 -0.97 -24.51
C LEU A 373 -9.02 -0.50 -24.17
N TYR A 374 -8.05 -0.76 -25.04
CA TYR A 374 -6.68 -0.30 -24.86
C TYR A 374 -6.54 1.22 -24.98
N THR A 375 -7.27 1.86 -25.89
CA THR A 375 -7.35 3.33 -25.93
C THR A 375 -7.91 3.90 -24.63
N ARG A 376 -8.93 3.27 -24.03
CA ARG A 376 -9.46 3.67 -22.71
C ARG A 376 -8.43 3.47 -21.60
N TYR A 377 -7.68 2.36 -21.61
CA TYR A 377 -6.58 2.11 -20.68
C TYR A 377 -5.52 3.23 -20.75
N LEU A 378 -5.07 3.59 -21.97
CA LEU A 378 -4.09 4.65 -22.16
C LEU A 378 -4.61 6.05 -21.79
N ALA A 379 -5.93 6.27 -21.80
CA ALA A 379 -6.52 7.53 -21.35
C ALA A 379 -6.46 7.73 -19.83
N ILE A 380 -6.36 6.65 -19.05
CA ILE A 380 -6.15 6.74 -17.60
C ILE A 380 -4.74 7.32 -17.35
N PRO A 381 -4.57 8.27 -16.41
CA PRO A 381 -3.25 8.78 -16.05
C PRO A 381 -2.29 7.65 -15.66
N ALA A 382 -1.06 7.67 -16.16
CA ALA A 382 -0.08 6.59 -15.92
C ALA A 382 0.12 6.27 -14.43
N ALA A 383 0.08 7.28 -13.55
CA ALA A 383 0.18 7.12 -12.10
C ALA A 383 -0.99 6.37 -11.44
N GLU A 384 -2.08 6.12 -12.18
CA GLU A 384 -3.31 5.46 -11.72
C GLU A 384 -3.60 4.14 -12.45
N ARG A 385 -2.88 3.82 -13.54
CA ARG A 385 -3.12 2.62 -14.35
C ARG A 385 -2.92 1.30 -13.60
N SER A 386 -2.21 1.31 -12.47
CA SER A 386 -2.09 0.12 -11.62
C SER A 386 -3.41 -0.31 -10.97
N TYR A 387 -4.42 0.57 -10.90
CA TYR A 387 -5.77 0.26 -10.43
C TYR A 387 -6.68 -0.28 -11.53
N ALA A 388 -6.25 -0.28 -12.80
CA ALA A 388 -6.88 -1.07 -13.85
C ALA A 388 -6.47 -2.54 -13.69
N PHE A 389 -6.96 -3.19 -12.64
CA PHE A 389 -6.56 -4.54 -12.19
C PHE A 389 -6.67 -5.61 -13.29
N ALA A 390 -7.68 -5.50 -14.16
CA ALA A 390 -7.89 -6.45 -15.24
C ALA A 390 -7.06 -6.16 -16.51
N ALA A 391 -6.22 -5.11 -16.52
CA ALA A 391 -5.45 -4.74 -17.71
C ALA A 391 -4.43 -5.81 -18.13
N GLY A 392 -4.01 -6.71 -17.23
CA GLY A 392 -3.21 -7.88 -17.60
C GLY A 392 -3.88 -8.74 -18.68
N ALA A 393 -5.18 -9.03 -18.53
CA ALA A 393 -5.94 -9.81 -19.50
C ALA A 393 -6.11 -9.07 -20.83
N LEU A 394 -6.21 -7.74 -20.79
CA LEU A 394 -6.21 -6.89 -21.98
C LEU A 394 -4.88 -7.01 -22.74
N LEU A 395 -3.75 -6.87 -22.03
CA LEU A 395 -2.42 -6.94 -22.62
C LEU A 395 -2.12 -8.32 -23.22
N ASP A 396 -2.51 -9.39 -22.52
CA ASP A 396 -2.36 -10.76 -23.02
C ASP A 396 -3.21 -10.95 -24.28
N ARG A 397 -4.45 -10.46 -24.29
CA ARG A 397 -5.33 -10.52 -25.48
C ARG A 397 -4.80 -9.71 -26.65
N MET A 398 -4.22 -8.54 -26.40
CA MET A 398 -3.56 -7.75 -27.43
C MET A 398 -2.39 -8.50 -28.06
N GLN A 399 -1.58 -9.17 -27.24
CA GLN A 399 -0.47 -10.00 -27.71
C GLN A 399 -0.96 -11.18 -28.56
N GLU A 400 -2.02 -11.89 -28.14
CA GLU A 400 -2.64 -12.98 -28.92
C GLU A 400 -3.11 -12.52 -30.30
N LEU A 401 -3.70 -11.32 -30.37
CA LEU A 401 -4.21 -10.72 -31.60
C LEU A 401 -3.14 -9.99 -32.42
N SER A 402 -1.88 -10.01 -31.97
CA SER A 402 -0.77 -9.29 -32.62
C SER A 402 -1.03 -7.78 -32.77
N LEU A 403 -1.72 -7.18 -31.79
CA LEU A 403 -1.95 -5.74 -31.71
C LEU A 403 -0.75 -5.04 -31.06
N GLU A 404 -0.53 -3.78 -31.43
CA GLU A 404 0.58 -2.99 -30.91
C GLU A 404 0.37 -2.61 -29.45
N ILE A 405 1.32 -2.97 -28.59
CA ILE A 405 1.37 -2.59 -27.18
C ILE A 405 2.47 -1.54 -27.02
N THR A 406 2.10 -0.39 -26.46
CA THR A 406 3.05 0.69 -26.14
C THR A 406 3.85 0.27 -24.91
N PRO A 407 5.20 0.24 -24.96
CA PRO A 407 5.99 -0.08 -23.80
C PRO A 407 5.73 0.93 -22.66
N GLU A 408 5.45 0.42 -21.46
CA GLU A 408 5.16 1.22 -20.28
C GLU A 408 5.96 0.72 -19.07
N ASP A 409 6.74 1.65 -18.51
CA ASP A 409 7.37 1.52 -17.20
C ASP A 409 6.62 2.41 -16.20
N PRO A 410 5.77 1.85 -15.32
CA PRO A 410 5.06 2.62 -14.30
C PRO A 410 5.99 3.42 -13.40
N ALA A 411 7.24 2.99 -13.19
CA ALA A 411 8.20 3.70 -12.34
C ALA A 411 8.43 5.14 -12.80
N GLN A 412 8.40 5.40 -14.12
CA GLN A 412 8.58 6.74 -14.67
C GLN A 412 7.46 7.72 -14.30
N ALA A 413 6.27 7.20 -13.99
CA ALA A 413 5.13 7.99 -13.54
C ALA A 413 5.06 8.14 -12.02
N TYR A 414 5.97 7.50 -11.27
CA TYR A 414 5.94 7.41 -9.80
C TYR A 414 6.89 8.39 -9.10
N GLU A 415 7.49 9.31 -9.85
CA GLU A 415 8.38 10.36 -9.36
C GLU A 415 7.60 11.67 -9.08
N LEU A 416 6.51 11.59 -8.30
CA LEU A 416 5.55 12.70 -8.12
C LEU A 416 5.91 13.65 -6.96
N ARG A 417 6.53 13.11 -5.89
CA ARG A 417 6.75 13.85 -4.64
C ARG A 417 8.24 14.01 -4.35
N VAL A 418 8.76 15.22 -4.57
CA VAL A 418 10.15 15.58 -4.27
C VAL A 418 10.34 15.77 -2.77
N ALA A 419 11.53 15.43 -2.27
CA ALA A 419 11.90 15.67 -0.88
C ALA A 419 11.81 17.17 -0.53
N ALA A 420 11.40 17.47 0.71
CA ALA A 420 11.34 18.84 1.20
C ALA A 420 12.72 19.50 1.14
N GLU A 421 12.78 20.74 0.67
CA GLU A 421 14.02 21.52 0.65
C GLU A 421 14.54 21.73 2.08
N VAL A 422 15.85 21.60 2.26
CA VAL A 422 16.51 21.87 3.55
C VAL A 422 16.58 23.39 3.74
N THR A 423 15.50 24.03 4.18
CA THR A 423 15.53 25.46 4.51
C THR A 423 16.13 25.65 5.90
N THR A 424 17.29 26.29 5.96
CA THR A 424 17.91 26.75 7.22
C THR A 424 17.22 28.01 7.74
N SER A 425 15.93 27.97 8.09
CA SER A 425 15.29 28.96 8.98
C SER A 425 13.85 28.61 9.35
N GLY A 426 13.52 28.81 10.63
CA GLY A 426 12.23 29.31 11.10
C GLY A 426 11.01 28.39 11.03
N SER A 427 10.43 28.13 12.20
CA SER A 427 9.13 27.49 12.41
C SER A 427 8.00 28.05 11.55
N GLY A 428 7.25 27.16 10.87
CA GLY A 428 5.86 27.38 10.45
C GLY A 428 5.58 27.13 8.98
N ALA A 429 4.79 26.08 8.72
CA ALA A 429 4.19 25.65 7.45
C ALA A 429 5.16 25.04 6.41
N VAL A 430 5.06 23.72 6.24
CA VAL A 430 5.59 23.00 5.07
C VAL A 430 4.64 23.27 3.90
N VAL A 431 5.16 23.88 2.83
CA VAL A 431 4.42 24.11 1.58
C VAL A 431 4.86 23.05 0.57
N TRP A 432 3.90 22.34 0.01
CA TRP A 432 4.12 21.33 -1.03
C TRP A 432 4.51 21.99 -2.34
N ILE A 433 5.67 21.62 -2.89
CA ILE A 433 6.02 21.94 -4.27
C ILE A 433 5.61 20.75 -5.13
N ALA A 434 4.42 20.84 -5.73
CA ALA A 434 4.07 19.98 -6.86
C ALA A 434 4.81 20.51 -8.10
N ALA A 435 5.64 19.66 -8.73
CA ALA A 435 6.24 19.99 -10.01
C ALA A 435 5.14 19.93 -11.10
N GLY A 436 4.53 21.08 -11.43
CA GLY A 436 3.59 21.19 -12.53
C GLY A 436 2.74 22.47 -12.52
N ALA A 437 3.13 23.43 -13.37
CA ALA A 437 2.43 24.66 -13.80
C ALA A 437 2.32 25.86 -12.81
N ALA A 438 3.14 26.89 -13.09
CA ALA A 438 3.02 28.32 -12.78
C ALA A 438 2.45 28.74 -11.40
N VAL A 439 3.36 29.02 -10.46
CA VAL A 439 3.04 29.63 -9.16
C VAL A 439 2.96 31.16 -9.28
N VAL A 440 1.77 31.72 -9.03
CA VAL A 440 1.63 33.12 -8.58
C VAL A 440 1.63 33.12 -7.06
N VAL A 441 2.75 33.50 -6.45
CA VAL A 441 2.85 33.68 -5.00
C VAL A 441 2.13 34.96 -4.62
N VAL A 442 0.95 34.85 -4.01
CA VAL A 442 0.35 35.95 -3.23
C VAL A 442 0.77 35.74 -1.78
N ALA A 443 1.89 36.35 -1.40
CA ALA A 443 2.28 36.46 0.00
C ALA A 443 1.36 37.48 0.70
N ALA A 444 0.60 37.02 1.68
CA ALA A 444 -0.20 37.89 2.54
C ALA A 444 0.72 38.66 3.52
N GLY A 445 0.63 39.99 3.51
CA GLY A 445 1.09 40.82 4.63
C GLY A 445 1.83 42.10 4.26
N MET A 446 1.07 43.16 3.92
CA MET A 446 1.24 44.58 4.31
C MET A 446 0.68 45.50 3.21
N VAL A 447 -0.56 45.96 3.39
CA VAL A 447 -1.11 47.07 2.62
C VAL A 447 -0.46 48.36 3.12
N ILE A 448 0.61 48.79 2.47
CA ILE A 448 1.11 50.17 2.58
C ILE A 448 0.46 50.98 1.46
N TRP A 449 -0.47 51.85 1.85
CA TRP A 449 -1.19 52.73 0.94
C TRP A 449 -0.26 53.82 0.40
N SER A 450 0.09 53.74 -0.89
CA SER A 450 0.87 54.75 -1.59
C SER A 450 0.11 55.18 -2.85
N LYS A 451 -0.68 56.26 -2.71
CA LYS A 451 -1.34 56.97 -3.82
C LYS A 451 -0.27 57.55 -4.75
N ARG A 452 -0.04 56.95 -5.93
CA ARG A 452 0.64 57.66 -7.02
C ARG A 452 -0.36 58.55 -7.78
N ARG A 453 -0.21 59.86 -7.61
CA ARG A 453 -0.85 60.91 -8.42
C ARG A 453 -0.37 60.78 -9.87
N LYS A 454 -1.31 60.81 -10.82
CA LYS A 454 -1.05 61.10 -12.23
C LYS A 454 -0.46 62.51 -12.35
N ILE A 455 0.64 62.64 -13.09
CA ILE A 455 1.09 63.92 -13.64
C ILE A 455 1.15 63.74 -15.17
N CYS A 456 0.50 64.67 -15.86
CA CYS A 456 0.27 64.69 -17.29
C CYS A 456 1.50 65.09 -18.12
N THR A 457 1.57 64.49 -19.31
CA THR A 457 1.89 65.07 -20.64
C THR A 457 3.07 66.05 -20.79
N LYS A 458 4.03 65.70 -21.64
CA LYS A 458 3.99 66.01 -23.09
C LYS A 458 4.84 65.03 -23.86
#